data_AF-A0A4Y7RX35-F1
#
_entry.id   AF-A0A4Y7RX35-F1
#
_cell.length_a   1.000
_cell.length_b   1.000
_cell.length_c   1.000
_cell.angle_alpha   90.00
_cell.angle_beta   90.00
_cell.angle_gamma   90.00
#
_symmetry.space_group_name_H-M   'P 1'
#
loop_
_entity.id
_entity.type
_entity.pdbx_description
1 polymer ?
#
loop_
_entity_poly.entity_id
_entity_poly.type
_entity_poly.pdbx_seq_one_letter_code
_entity_poly.pdbx_strand_id
1 'polypeptide(L)'
;MHASIRPDTQTADEENGALFQTRGLEFACPAEGHVDGGVLSRVRRLGLAAATDVPNLKPGIAPLGGERRLVFWRQSKQVLPSCPEALKEKIAALGHCRLILLTPAHFKAGWKPSWLLESREGVRPYLQTVALKRHQTVSGWDLEGKGKRKPTRRLAPAGTVYFLKLNGDSEAIKRWIDSIWLSCVSDGEQDRRDGFGLAVTGVWDGKFHRMEV
;
A
#
# COMPACT_ATOMS: atom_id res chain seq x y z
N MET A 1 -19.16 18.72 -10.00
CA MET A 1 -19.31 18.91 -11.46
C MET A 1 -18.70 20.26 -11.78
N HIS A 2 -17.94 20.35 -12.86
CA HIS A 2 -17.16 21.54 -13.23
C HIS A 2 -17.35 21.82 -14.72
N ALA A 3 -17.35 23.09 -15.11
CA ALA A 3 -17.40 23.52 -16.49
C ALA A 3 -16.32 24.58 -16.75
N SER A 4 -15.73 24.57 -17.95
CA SER A 4 -14.92 25.69 -18.42
C SER A 4 -15.82 26.83 -18.88
N ILE A 5 -15.44 28.07 -18.56
CA ILE A 5 -16.18 29.28 -18.95
C ILE A 5 -15.33 30.06 -19.95
N ARG A 6 -15.94 30.41 -21.07
CA ARG A 6 -15.34 31.27 -22.09
C ARG A 6 -15.19 32.70 -21.56
N PRO A 7 -13.98 33.29 -21.57
CA PRO A 7 -13.76 34.59 -20.95
C PRO A 7 -14.45 35.74 -21.69
N ASP A 8 -14.65 35.60 -23.01
CA ASP A 8 -15.30 36.56 -23.88
C ASP A 8 -16.83 36.57 -23.73
N THR A 9 -17.46 35.40 -23.67
CA THR A 9 -18.93 35.28 -23.63
C THR A 9 -19.49 35.05 -22.23
N GLN A 10 -18.65 34.66 -21.26
CA GLN A 10 -19.05 34.19 -19.93
C GLN A 10 -20.03 33.01 -19.95
N THR A 11 -20.07 32.27 -21.06
CA THR A 11 -20.89 31.05 -21.21
C THR A 11 -20.03 29.81 -21.09
N ALA A 12 -20.67 28.65 -20.95
CA ALA A 12 -19.97 27.37 -20.99
C ALA A 12 -19.27 27.18 -22.34
N ASP A 13 -18.10 26.54 -22.30
CA ASP A 13 -17.37 26.11 -23.49
C ASP A 13 -17.99 24.82 -24.06
N GLU A 14 -19.13 24.99 -24.73
CA GLU A 14 -19.92 23.90 -25.33
C GLU A 14 -19.19 23.26 -26.52
N GLU A 15 -18.47 24.05 -27.31
CA GLU A 15 -17.73 23.59 -28.50
C GLU A 15 -16.68 22.52 -28.15
N ASN A 16 -15.96 22.71 -27.04
CA ASN A 16 -14.98 21.73 -26.56
C ASN A 16 -15.58 20.66 -25.63
N GLY A 17 -16.89 20.72 -25.37
CA GLY A 17 -17.57 19.80 -24.43
C GLY A 17 -16.94 19.83 -23.05
N ALA A 18 -16.53 21.01 -22.56
CA ALA A 18 -15.66 21.17 -21.39
C ALA A 18 -16.39 21.01 -20.04
N LEU A 19 -17.27 20.01 -19.94
CA LEU A 19 -17.97 19.59 -18.73
C LEU A 19 -17.28 18.35 -18.16
N PHE A 20 -16.85 18.39 -16.91
CA PHE A 20 -16.16 17.28 -16.27
C PHE A 20 -16.54 17.10 -14.81
N GLN A 21 -16.26 15.90 -14.29
CA GLN A 21 -16.52 15.55 -12.90
C GLN A 21 -15.26 14.95 -12.29
N THR A 22 -14.97 15.39 -11.07
CA THR A 22 -13.95 14.77 -10.23
C THR A 22 -14.63 14.23 -8.97
N ARG A 23 -14.05 13.18 -8.38
CA ARG A 23 -14.42 12.69 -7.05
C ARG A 23 -13.20 12.77 -6.16
N GLY A 24 -13.36 13.39 -5.00
CA GLY A 24 -12.32 13.46 -3.98
C GLY A 24 -12.46 12.38 -2.93
N LEU A 25 -11.32 11.98 -2.36
CA LEU A 25 -11.29 11.30 -1.07
C LEU A 25 -11.16 12.33 0.03
N GLU A 26 -12.00 12.22 1.06
CA GLU A 26 -11.92 13.03 2.26
C GLU A 26 -11.26 12.23 3.37
N PHE A 27 -10.23 12.81 3.98
CA PHE A 27 -9.45 12.21 5.06
C PHE A 27 -10.03 12.63 6.41
N ALA A 28 -11.33 12.45 6.55
CA ALA A 28 -12.13 12.86 7.69
C ALA A 28 -13.20 11.79 7.92
N CYS A 29 -13.28 11.26 9.14
CA CYS A 29 -14.37 10.36 9.53
C CYS A 29 -15.04 10.84 10.82
N PRO A 30 -16.35 10.62 10.99
CA PRO A 30 -17.01 10.84 12.27
C PRO A 30 -16.33 10.01 13.37
N ALA A 31 -16.18 10.58 14.57
CA ALA A 31 -15.82 9.79 15.73
C ALA A 31 -16.91 8.72 15.98
N GLU A 32 -16.52 7.48 16.29
CA GLU A 32 -17.46 6.38 16.55
C GLU A 32 -18.45 6.76 17.68
N GLY A 33 -19.75 6.55 17.44
CA GLY A 33 -20.79 6.70 18.48
C GLY A 33 -22.11 7.37 18.10
N HIS A 34 -22.31 7.90 16.88
CA HIS A 34 -23.59 8.53 16.50
C HIS A 34 -24.05 8.15 15.09
N VAL A 35 -25.27 7.59 15.01
CA VAL A 35 -25.95 7.18 13.77
C VAL A 35 -26.86 8.30 13.21
N ASP A 36 -27.02 9.41 13.93
CA ASP A 36 -27.86 10.54 13.50
C ASP A 36 -27.07 11.88 13.47
N GLY A 37 -27.00 12.50 12.28
CA GLY A 37 -26.86 13.95 12.11
C GLY A 37 -25.63 14.64 12.73
N GLY A 38 -24.46 13.98 12.71
CA GLY A 38 -23.26 14.36 13.47
C GLY A 38 -22.75 15.81 13.32
N VAL A 39 -22.59 16.48 14.46
CA VAL A 39 -21.96 17.79 14.63
C VAL A 39 -20.50 17.77 14.11
N LEU A 40 -20.13 18.70 13.23
CA LEU A 40 -18.79 18.88 12.65
C LEU A 40 -17.66 19.02 13.68
N SER A 41 -17.98 19.21 14.96
CA SER A 41 -17.02 19.38 16.06
C SER A 41 -16.29 18.10 16.48
N ARG A 42 -16.70 16.92 15.99
CA ARG A 42 -16.13 15.61 16.39
C ARG A 42 -15.68 14.76 15.19
N VAL A 43 -14.93 15.37 14.29
CA VAL A 43 -14.33 14.70 13.13
C VAL A 43 -12.90 14.25 13.45
N ARG A 44 -12.60 12.96 13.22
CA ARG A 44 -11.23 12.43 13.22
C ARG A 44 -10.61 12.70 11.85
N ARG A 45 -9.50 13.44 11.82
CA ARG A 45 -8.73 13.67 10.59
C ARG A 45 -7.73 12.55 10.39
N LEU A 46 -7.77 11.93 9.22
CA LEU A 46 -6.80 10.95 8.75
C LEU A 46 -5.66 11.67 8.01
N GLY A 47 -4.51 11.01 7.91
CA GLY A 47 -3.37 11.51 7.15
C GLY A 47 -2.67 10.37 6.42
N LEU A 48 -1.84 10.73 5.45
CA LEU A 48 -0.93 9.80 4.78
C LEU A 48 0.45 9.93 5.42
N ALA A 49 1.08 8.80 5.67
CA ALA A 49 2.47 8.71 6.07
C ALA A 49 3.29 8.12 4.92
N ALA A 50 4.47 8.70 4.68
CA ALA A 50 5.45 8.18 3.73
C ALA A 50 6.80 8.08 4.45
N ALA A 51 7.48 6.95 4.27
CA ALA A 51 8.85 6.75 4.72
C ALA A 51 9.77 6.82 3.50
N THR A 52 10.89 7.52 3.63
CA THR A 52 11.81 7.80 2.53
C THR A 52 13.21 8.01 3.10
N ASP A 53 14.22 7.60 2.34
CA ASP A 53 15.65 7.79 2.63
C ASP A 53 16.21 9.09 2.03
N VAL A 54 15.42 9.78 1.18
CA VAL A 54 15.77 11.09 0.63
C VAL A 54 16.12 12.09 1.76
N PRO A 55 17.35 12.62 1.78
CA PRO A 55 17.77 13.55 2.81
C PRO A 55 17.14 14.93 2.60
N ASN A 56 17.03 15.71 3.67
CA ASN A 56 16.72 17.15 3.64
C ASN A 56 15.38 17.53 2.98
N LEU A 57 14.34 16.71 3.13
CA LEU A 57 12.98 17.08 2.74
C LEU A 57 12.48 18.27 3.57
N LYS A 58 12.21 19.39 2.89
CA LYS A 58 11.69 20.60 3.53
C LYS A 58 10.18 20.47 3.79
N PRO A 59 9.68 20.83 4.98
CA PRO A 59 8.25 20.95 5.20
C PRO A 59 7.67 22.08 4.35
N GLY A 60 6.40 21.98 3.98
CA GLY A 60 5.74 23.00 3.18
C GLY A 60 4.49 22.53 2.46
N ILE A 61 3.88 23.44 1.71
CA ILE A 61 2.71 23.14 0.89
C ILE A 61 3.20 22.71 -0.50
N ALA A 62 2.75 21.54 -0.95
CA ALA A 62 2.99 21.05 -2.30
C ALA A 62 1.84 20.16 -2.77
N PRO A 63 1.66 19.98 -4.08
CA PRO A 63 0.57 19.17 -4.61
C PRO A 63 0.78 17.67 -4.32
N LEU A 64 -0.32 16.95 -4.13
CA LEU A 64 -0.36 15.48 -4.08
C LEU A 64 -1.59 14.96 -4.83
N GLY A 65 -1.38 14.01 -5.73
CA GLY A 65 -2.44 13.43 -6.56
C GLY A 65 -2.79 14.29 -7.78
N GLY A 66 -3.99 14.05 -8.34
CA GLY A 66 -4.49 14.79 -9.50
C GLY A 66 -5.01 16.19 -9.14
N GLU A 67 -5.37 16.98 -10.16
CA GLU A 67 -5.98 18.31 -10.02
C GLU A 67 -5.17 19.30 -9.15
N ARG A 68 -3.85 19.09 -9.00
CA ARG A 68 -2.94 19.90 -8.17
C ARG A 68 -3.45 20.14 -6.74
N ARG A 69 -4.16 19.17 -6.16
CA ARG A 69 -4.65 19.26 -4.78
C ARG A 69 -3.50 19.46 -3.81
N LEU A 70 -3.62 20.46 -2.94
CA LEU A 70 -2.56 20.85 -2.03
C LEU A 70 -2.59 20.00 -0.75
N VAL A 71 -1.41 19.61 -0.28
CA VAL A 71 -1.21 19.00 1.03
C VAL A 71 -0.10 19.73 1.77
N PHE A 72 -0.10 19.60 3.10
CA PHE A 72 0.97 20.10 3.94
C PHE A 72 1.92 18.96 4.29
N TRP A 73 3.12 19.00 3.72
CA TRP A 73 4.20 18.08 4.01
C TRP A 73 4.91 18.50 5.28
N ARG A 74 5.09 17.56 6.20
CA ARG A 74 5.83 17.77 7.44
C ARG A 74 6.50 16.47 7.87
N GLN A 75 7.62 16.60 8.54
CA GLN A 75 8.24 15.46 9.20
C GLN A 75 7.33 14.97 10.33
N SER A 76 7.08 13.67 10.35
CA SER A 76 6.37 13.01 11.44
C SER A 76 7.27 12.94 12.67
N LYS A 77 6.71 13.20 13.85
CA LYS A 77 7.36 12.87 15.14
C LYS A 77 7.18 11.39 15.52
N GLN A 78 6.29 10.70 14.81
CA GLN A 78 6.00 9.29 15.00
C GLN A 78 6.85 8.45 14.06
N VAL A 79 7.40 7.36 14.58
CA VAL A 79 8.05 6.31 13.80
C VAL A 79 7.02 5.27 13.36
N LEU A 80 7.29 4.57 12.27
CA LEU A 80 6.48 3.42 11.90
C LEU A 80 6.63 2.32 12.96
N PRO A 81 5.54 1.59 13.28
CA PRO A 81 5.58 0.58 14.33
C PRO A 81 6.46 -0.60 13.92
N SER A 82 7.32 -1.06 14.83
CA SER A 82 8.02 -2.34 14.68
C SER A 82 7.05 -3.52 14.83
N CYS A 83 7.49 -4.71 14.41
CA CYS A 83 6.72 -5.93 14.62
C CYS A 83 6.60 -6.22 16.12
N PRO A 84 5.40 -6.43 16.68
CA PRO A 84 5.24 -6.79 18.08
C PRO A 84 6.03 -8.06 18.43
N GLU A 85 6.79 -8.03 19.53
CA GLU A 85 7.68 -9.17 19.88
C GLU A 85 6.91 -10.48 20.06
N ALA A 86 5.77 -10.44 20.76
CA ALA A 86 4.90 -11.60 20.94
C ALA A 86 4.40 -12.20 19.61
N LEU A 87 4.24 -11.38 18.57
CA LEU A 87 3.88 -11.85 17.23
C LEU A 87 5.06 -12.58 16.59
N LYS A 88 6.27 -12.02 16.71
CA LYS A 88 7.51 -12.62 16.18
C LYS A 88 7.81 -13.97 16.85
N GLU A 89 7.76 -14.02 18.17
CA GLU A 89 7.98 -15.24 18.96
C GLU A 89 7.02 -16.34 18.55
N LYS A 90 5.73 -16.00 18.40
CA LYS A 90 4.71 -16.97 18.00
C LYS A 90 4.91 -17.51 16.59
N ILE A 91 5.28 -16.65 15.64
CA ILE A 91 5.59 -17.08 14.26
C ILE A 91 6.84 -17.97 14.25
N ALA A 92 7.89 -17.59 14.99
CA ALA A 92 9.13 -18.36 15.09
C ALA A 92 8.89 -19.76 15.69
N ALA A 93 8.09 -19.85 16.75
CA ALA A 93 7.73 -21.12 17.36
C ALA A 93 6.92 -22.04 16.43
N LEU A 94 6.06 -21.47 15.58
CA LEU A 94 5.25 -22.24 14.64
C LEU A 94 5.99 -22.59 13.34
N GLY A 95 7.00 -21.80 12.95
CA GLY A 95 7.66 -21.92 11.65
C GLY A 95 6.75 -21.62 10.45
N HIS A 96 5.60 -20.97 10.69
CA HIS A 96 4.59 -20.68 9.70
C HIS A 96 4.05 -19.27 9.91
N CYS A 97 3.76 -18.57 8.81
CA CYS A 97 3.16 -17.24 8.88
C CYS A 97 2.20 -17.01 7.73
N ARG A 98 1.35 -15.99 7.90
CA ARG A 98 0.72 -15.31 6.78
C ARG A 98 1.43 -14.00 6.52
N LEU A 99 1.62 -13.64 5.26
CA LEU A 99 2.13 -12.34 4.83
C LEU A 99 1.01 -11.60 4.12
N ILE A 100 0.75 -10.36 4.54
CA ILE A 100 -0.37 -9.54 4.07
C ILE A 100 0.22 -8.33 3.33
N LEU A 101 -0.21 -8.14 2.08
CA LEU A 101 0.15 -6.95 1.32
C LEU A 101 -0.69 -5.74 1.77
N LEU A 102 -0.03 -4.67 2.21
CA LEU A 102 -0.64 -3.38 2.53
C LEU A 102 -0.75 -2.47 1.31
N THR A 103 0.16 -2.61 0.34
CA THR A 103 0.09 -1.94 -0.97
C THR A 103 0.11 -2.97 -2.09
N PRO A 104 -0.38 -2.63 -3.30
CA PRO A 104 -0.30 -3.54 -4.44
C PRO A 104 1.15 -3.93 -4.72
N ALA A 105 1.39 -5.17 -5.14
CA ALA A 105 2.74 -5.66 -5.43
C ALA A 105 2.89 -6.08 -6.88
N HIS A 106 4.06 -5.81 -7.45
CA HIS A 106 4.40 -6.22 -8.80
C HIS A 106 5.30 -7.44 -8.76
N PHE A 107 4.82 -8.55 -9.32
CA PHE A 107 5.56 -9.80 -9.42
C PHE A 107 5.70 -10.22 -10.87
N LYS A 108 6.89 -10.71 -11.25
CA LYS A 108 7.18 -11.14 -12.62
C LYS A 108 6.27 -12.29 -13.06
N ALA A 109 5.94 -13.17 -12.12
CA ALA A 109 5.01 -14.29 -12.32
C ALA A 109 3.53 -13.90 -12.02
N GLY A 110 3.18 -12.62 -12.20
CA GLY A 110 1.84 -12.06 -11.99
C GLY A 110 1.50 -11.88 -10.50
N TRP A 111 1.27 -12.98 -9.80
CA TRP A 111 0.89 -12.98 -8.38
C TRP A 111 1.90 -13.69 -7.48
N LYS A 112 2.79 -14.52 -8.04
CA LYS A 112 3.72 -15.34 -7.25
C LYS A 112 4.98 -14.53 -6.87
N PRO A 113 5.29 -14.36 -5.58
CA PRO A 113 6.32 -13.43 -5.11
C PRO A 113 7.71 -14.07 -5.13
N SER A 114 8.39 -14.03 -6.28
CA SER A 114 9.63 -14.80 -6.48
C SER A 114 10.74 -14.33 -5.54
N TRP A 115 10.91 -13.01 -5.40
CA TRP A 115 11.91 -12.38 -4.53
C TRP A 115 11.69 -12.71 -3.05
N LEU A 116 10.44 -12.83 -2.62
CA LEU A 116 10.08 -13.19 -1.24
C LEU A 116 10.41 -14.66 -0.91
N LEU A 117 10.36 -15.55 -1.90
CA LEU A 117 10.56 -16.99 -1.74
C LEU A 117 12.05 -17.40 -1.83
N GLU A 118 12.94 -16.44 -2.05
CA GLU A 118 14.39 -16.65 -1.98
C GLU A 118 14.87 -16.84 -0.53
N SER A 119 15.99 -17.54 -0.36
CA SER A 119 16.60 -17.76 0.96
C SER A 119 17.28 -16.48 1.45
N ARG A 120 16.91 -15.99 2.64
CA ARG A 120 17.44 -14.76 3.25
C ARG A 120 17.37 -14.79 4.75
N GLU A 121 18.29 -14.11 5.42
CA GLU A 121 18.40 -14.11 6.88
C GLU A 121 18.52 -15.53 7.51
N GLY A 122 18.93 -16.53 6.71
CA GLY A 122 18.95 -17.94 7.10
C GLY A 122 17.60 -18.67 6.98
N VAL A 123 16.60 -18.05 6.36
CA VAL A 123 15.25 -18.60 6.19
C VAL A 123 14.93 -18.79 4.71
N ARG A 124 14.40 -19.96 4.34
CA ARG A 124 13.78 -20.20 3.03
C ARG A 124 12.27 -20.33 3.17
N PRO A 125 11.49 -19.35 2.68
CA PRO A 125 10.03 -19.43 2.67
C PRO A 125 9.52 -20.37 1.58
N TYR A 126 8.48 -21.15 1.89
CA TYR A 126 7.77 -22.01 0.96
C TYR A 126 6.30 -21.62 0.94
N LEU A 127 5.83 -21.18 -0.23
CA LEU A 127 4.44 -20.84 -0.45
C LEU A 127 3.54 -22.08 -0.35
N GLN A 128 2.60 -22.06 0.60
CA GLN A 128 1.62 -23.13 0.81
C GLN A 128 0.32 -22.84 0.08
N THR A 129 -0.21 -21.63 0.25
CA THR A 129 -1.42 -21.17 -0.44
C THR A 129 -1.48 -19.64 -0.47
N VAL A 130 -2.43 -19.10 -1.22
CA VAL A 130 -2.64 -17.66 -1.35
C VAL A 130 -4.15 -17.36 -1.34
N ALA A 131 -4.54 -16.30 -0.65
CA ALA A 131 -5.84 -15.67 -0.78
C ALA A 131 -5.68 -14.33 -1.50
N LEU A 132 -6.19 -14.22 -2.72
CA LEU A 132 -6.08 -13.02 -3.55
C LEU A 132 -7.35 -12.74 -4.32
N LYS A 133 -7.57 -11.45 -4.61
CA LYS A 133 -8.63 -10.98 -5.49
C LYS A 133 -8.12 -10.93 -6.94
N ARG A 134 -8.98 -10.52 -7.88
CA ARG A 134 -8.58 -10.17 -9.24
C ARG A 134 -7.43 -9.15 -9.21
N HIS A 135 -6.52 -9.27 -10.16
CA HIS A 135 -5.39 -8.37 -10.31
C HIS A 135 -5.84 -6.89 -10.32
N GLN A 136 -5.00 -6.02 -9.75
CA GLN A 136 -5.15 -4.59 -9.84
C GLN A 136 -4.34 -4.07 -11.03
N THR A 137 -4.99 -3.33 -11.93
CA THR A 137 -4.31 -2.69 -13.06
C THR A 137 -3.78 -1.33 -12.64
N VAL A 138 -2.47 -1.12 -12.80
CA VAL A 138 -1.80 0.14 -12.44
C VAL A 138 -1.02 0.66 -13.65
N SER A 139 -1.20 1.95 -13.93
CA SER A 139 -0.41 2.72 -14.88
C SER A 139 0.07 3.99 -14.15
N GLY A 140 0.40 5.05 -14.86
CA GLY A 140 0.76 6.34 -14.29
C GLY A 140 1.16 7.32 -15.38
N TRP A 141 1.63 8.49 -14.96
CA TRP A 141 2.15 9.50 -15.87
C TRP A 141 3.61 9.78 -15.49
N ASP A 142 4.47 9.81 -16.50
CA ASP A 142 5.84 10.25 -16.36
C ASP A 142 5.92 11.77 -16.51
N LEU A 143 6.19 12.46 -15.41
CA LEU A 143 6.27 13.92 -15.35
C LEU A 143 7.63 14.46 -15.82
N GLU A 144 8.66 13.62 -15.85
CA GLU A 144 10.04 14.00 -16.22
C GLU A 144 10.30 13.72 -17.71
N GLY A 145 9.97 12.51 -18.16
CA GLY A 145 10.28 11.99 -19.50
C GLY A 145 9.27 12.37 -20.59
N LYS A 146 9.01 13.68 -20.77
CA LYS A 146 8.15 14.27 -21.84
C LYS A 146 6.63 14.14 -21.64
N GLY A 147 6.14 13.81 -20.44
CA GLY A 147 4.70 13.76 -20.19
C GLY A 147 4.04 12.58 -20.91
N LYS A 148 4.49 11.35 -20.67
CA LYS A 148 3.92 10.15 -21.30
C LYS A 148 3.28 9.22 -20.29
N ARG A 149 2.31 8.42 -20.76
CA ARG A 149 1.69 7.35 -19.96
C ARG A 149 2.75 6.28 -19.65
N LYS A 150 2.87 5.89 -18.38
CA LYS A 150 3.68 4.74 -17.97
C LYS A 150 3.03 3.45 -18.47
N PRO A 151 3.81 2.39 -18.77
CA PRO A 151 3.26 1.10 -19.17
C PRO A 151 2.21 0.59 -18.17
N THR A 152 1.14 0.00 -18.70
CA THR A 152 0.09 -0.61 -17.86
C THR A 152 0.58 -1.95 -17.34
N ARG A 153 0.43 -2.18 -16.03
CA ARG A 153 0.90 -3.37 -15.33
C ARG A 153 -0.25 -4.02 -14.56
N ARG A 154 -0.17 -5.34 -14.39
CA ARG A 154 -1.09 -6.12 -13.53
C ARG A 154 -0.36 -6.49 -12.25
N LEU A 155 -0.94 -6.12 -11.12
CA LEU A 155 -0.35 -6.28 -9.80
C LEU A 155 -1.22 -7.20 -8.94
N ALA A 156 -0.59 -7.89 -8.00
CA ALA A 156 -1.31 -8.47 -6.87
C ALA A 156 -1.91 -7.32 -6.04
N PRO A 157 -3.23 -7.30 -5.79
CA PRO A 157 -3.87 -6.19 -5.09
C PRO A 157 -3.44 -6.13 -3.62
N ALA A 158 -3.53 -4.95 -3.02
CA ALA A 158 -3.48 -4.82 -1.57
C ALA A 158 -4.56 -5.71 -0.91
N GLY A 159 -4.24 -6.27 0.25
CA GLY A 159 -5.05 -7.27 0.94
C GLY A 159 -4.83 -8.71 0.46
N THR A 160 -3.93 -8.95 -0.50
CA THR A 160 -3.48 -10.32 -0.82
C THR A 160 -2.75 -10.92 0.38
N VAL A 161 -3.04 -12.19 0.68
CA VAL A 161 -2.46 -12.93 1.81
C VAL A 161 -1.75 -14.18 1.30
N TYR A 162 -0.45 -14.28 1.57
CA TYR A 162 0.36 -15.48 1.29
C TYR A 162 0.53 -16.28 2.57
N PHE A 163 0.28 -17.59 2.52
CA PHE A 163 0.51 -18.50 3.62
C PHE A 163 1.83 -19.23 3.37
N LEU A 164 2.78 -19.06 4.28
CA LEU A 164 4.18 -19.46 4.11
C LEU A 164 4.59 -20.44 5.21
N LYS A 165 5.30 -21.50 4.82
CA LYS A 165 6.13 -22.29 5.71
C LYS A 165 7.54 -21.70 5.69
N LEU A 166 8.13 -21.44 6.84
CA LEU A 166 9.44 -20.85 7.01
C LEU A 166 10.43 -21.94 7.42
N ASN A 167 11.46 -22.18 6.61
CA ASN A 167 12.52 -23.12 6.94
C ASN A 167 13.76 -22.39 7.42
N GLY A 168 13.98 -22.37 8.72
CA GLY A 168 15.11 -21.75 9.43
C GLY A 168 14.92 -21.95 10.94
N ASP A 169 15.97 -21.69 11.73
CA ASP A 169 15.84 -21.70 13.20
C ASP A 169 15.02 -20.49 13.70
N SER A 170 14.60 -20.53 14.97
CA SER A 170 13.73 -19.50 15.55
C SER A 170 14.33 -18.09 15.48
N GLU A 171 15.64 -17.94 15.64
CA GLU A 171 16.30 -16.62 15.61
C GLU A 171 16.44 -16.10 14.17
N ALA A 172 16.73 -16.98 13.22
CA ALA A 172 16.68 -16.69 11.80
C ALA A 172 15.28 -16.23 11.36
N ILE A 173 14.23 -16.91 11.83
CA ILE A 173 12.84 -16.52 11.56
C ILE A 173 12.53 -15.13 12.12
N LYS A 174 12.96 -14.81 13.34
CA LYS A 174 12.76 -13.46 13.91
C LYS A 174 13.43 -12.37 13.07
N ARG A 175 14.70 -12.57 12.67
CA ARG A 175 15.42 -11.63 11.78
C ARG A 175 14.75 -11.49 10.41
N TRP A 176 14.27 -12.60 9.85
CA TRP A 176 13.51 -12.58 8.61
C TRP A 176 12.20 -11.78 8.75
N ILE A 177 11.48 -11.93 9.87
CA ILE A 177 10.26 -11.13 10.11
C ILE A 177 10.60 -9.65 10.21
N ASP A 178 11.66 -9.28 10.94
CA ASP A 178 12.08 -7.89 11.08
C ASP A 178 12.49 -7.27 9.74
N SER A 179 13.12 -8.04 8.83
CA SER A 179 13.47 -7.55 7.49
C SER A 179 12.26 -7.37 6.55
N ILE A 180 11.18 -8.12 6.78
CA ILE A 180 9.96 -8.08 5.96
C ILE A 180 8.91 -7.11 6.51
N TRP A 181 8.86 -6.89 7.82
CA TRP A 181 7.85 -6.07 8.47
C TRP A 181 7.91 -4.61 7.99
N LEU A 182 6.82 -4.13 7.39
CA LEU A 182 6.74 -2.82 6.75
C LEU A 182 7.83 -2.58 5.68
N SER A 183 8.27 -3.65 5.02
CA SER A 183 9.15 -3.63 3.86
C SER A 183 8.39 -4.00 2.59
N CYS A 184 8.85 -3.50 1.45
CA CYS A 184 8.29 -3.83 0.15
C CYS A 184 8.86 -5.14 -0.41
N VAL A 185 8.00 -6.05 -0.88
CA VAL A 185 8.39 -7.40 -1.31
C VAL A 185 8.20 -7.68 -2.81
N SER A 186 7.88 -6.66 -3.62
CA SER A 186 7.79 -6.79 -5.09
C SER A 186 9.09 -7.33 -5.70
N ASP A 187 9.02 -7.98 -6.85
CA ASP A 187 10.19 -8.65 -7.45
C ASP A 187 11.25 -7.65 -7.96
N GLY A 188 10.81 -6.54 -8.54
CA GLY A 188 11.68 -5.47 -9.04
C GLY A 188 12.21 -4.58 -7.91
N GLU A 189 13.49 -4.24 -7.94
CA GLU A 189 14.07 -3.32 -6.96
C GLU A 189 13.45 -1.93 -7.02
N GLN A 190 13.27 -1.39 -8.21
CA GLN A 190 12.60 -0.11 -8.38
C GLN A 190 11.15 -0.17 -7.91
N ASP A 191 10.44 -1.29 -8.15
CA ASP A 191 9.07 -1.45 -7.67
C ASP A 191 9.01 -1.39 -6.13
N ARG A 192 10.00 -1.98 -5.44
CA ARG A 192 10.11 -1.88 -3.97
C ARG A 192 10.37 -0.45 -3.52
N ARG A 193 11.28 0.27 -4.19
CA ARG A 193 11.58 1.70 -3.89
C ARG A 193 10.39 2.61 -4.13
N ASP A 194 9.56 2.31 -5.13
CA ASP A 194 8.34 3.03 -5.46
C ASP A 194 7.18 2.74 -4.48
N GLY A 195 7.39 1.86 -3.49
CA GLY A 195 6.40 1.52 -2.46
C GLY A 195 5.45 0.38 -2.82
N PHE A 196 5.71 -0.37 -3.90
CA PHE A 196 4.90 -1.54 -4.26
C PHE A 196 5.25 -2.76 -3.41
N GLY A 197 4.21 -3.38 -2.85
CA GLY A 197 4.28 -4.62 -2.10
C GLY A 197 4.73 -4.44 -0.66
N LEU A 198 4.44 -3.31 -0.03
CA LEU A 198 4.59 -3.13 1.40
C LEU A 198 3.85 -4.26 2.12
N ALA A 199 4.52 -4.96 3.02
CA ALA A 199 3.99 -6.16 3.64
C ALA A 199 4.11 -6.14 5.17
N VAL A 200 3.22 -6.90 5.81
CA VAL A 200 3.31 -7.25 7.23
C VAL A 200 3.09 -8.74 7.40
N THR A 201 3.59 -9.30 8.50
CA THR A 201 3.39 -10.71 8.83
C THR A 201 2.27 -10.88 9.86
N GLY A 202 1.73 -12.09 9.94
CA GLY A 202 0.72 -12.48 10.90
C GLY A 202 0.83 -13.95 11.26
N VAL A 203 0.22 -14.35 12.37
CA VAL A 203 0.19 -15.74 12.81
C VAL A 203 -0.63 -16.60 11.86
N TRP A 204 -0.09 -17.76 11.51
CA TRP A 204 -0.81 -18.89 10.95
C TRP A 204 -0.23 -20.19 11.53
N ASP A 205 -1.09 -21.12 11.90
CA ASP A 205 -0.73 -22.38 12.58
C ASP A 205 -0.21 -23.47 11.62
N GLY A 206 -0.18 -23.20 10.31
CA GLY A 206 0.23 -24.16 9.30
C GLY A 206 -0.83 -25.22 8.97
N LYS A 207 -2.01 -25.17 9.62
CA LYS A 207 -3.07 -26.16 9.42
C LYS A 207 -4.06 -25.66 8.38
N PHE A 208 -4.42 -26.54 7.46
CA PHE A 208 -5.54 -26.33 6.55
C PHE A 208 -6.83 -26.71 7.26
N HIS A 209 -7.70 -25.74 7.46
CA HIS A 209 -9.03 -25.96 8.00
C HIS A 209 -10.00 -26.10 6.84
N ARG A 210 -10.88 -27.11 6.88
CA ARG A 210 -11.96 -27.27 5.91
C ARG A 210 -12.98 -26.17 6.19
N MET A 211 -13.30 -25.34 5.21
CA MET A 211 -14.43 -24.43 5.34
C MET A 211 -15.70 -25.29 5.36
N GLU A 212 -16.49 -25.16 6.43
CA GLU A 212 -17.90 -25.56 6.37
C GLU A 212 -18.59 -24.61 5.39
N VAL A 213 -19.19 -25.18 4.35
CA VAL A 213 -19.97 -24.49 3.32
C VAL A 213 -21.43 -24.82 3.53
#